data_AF-A0A963X317-F1
#
_entry.id   AF-A0A963X317-F1
#
_cell.length_a   1.000
_cell.length_b   1.000
_cell.length_c   1.000
_cell.angle_alpha   90.00
_cell.angle_beta   90.00
_cell.angle_gamma   90.00
#
_symmetry.space_group_name_H-M   'P 1'
#
loop_
_entity.id
_entity.type
_entity.pdbx_description
1 polymer ?
#
loop_
_entity_poly.entity_id
_entity_poly.type
_entity_poly.pdbx_seq_one_letter_code
_entity_poly.pdbx_strand_id
1 'polypeptide(L)' 'MNPFDSGPSNRDGEAIVDYLDAEFAVVKPGRFVRCAVTGEKIALEALRYWNVDKQEAYANAAAAMIGFGLKSGE' A
#
# COMPACT_ATOMS: atom_id res chain seq x y z
N MET A 1 -0.33 5.27 -40.85
CA MET A 1 0.10 4.99 -39.46
C MET A 1 -0.18 6.24 -38.66
N ASN A 2 -1.00 6.15 -37.61
CA ASN A 2 -1.34 7.31 -36.79
C ASN A 2 -0.25 7.51 -35.70
N PRO A 3 0.33 8.70 -35.55
CA PRO A 3 1.34 9.03 -34.52
C PRO A 3 0.76 9.27 -33.12
N PHE A 4 -0.52 8.95 -32.91
CA PHE A 4 -1.24 9.14 -31.64
C PHE A 4 -1.31 7.87 -30.80
N ASP A 5 -0.44 6.89 -31.07
CA ASP A 5 -0.04 5.90 -30.07
C ASP A 5 0.73 6.64 -28.96
N SER A 6 0.01 7.44 -28.17
CA SER A 6 0.50 7.91 -26.89
C SER A 6 0.57 6.65 -26.04
N GLY A 7 1.76 6.07 -25.99
CA GLY A 7 2.09 4.78 -25.39
C GLY A 7 1.55 4.59 -23.97
N PRO A 8 1.62 3.35 -23.45
CA PRO A 8 0.89 2.93 -22.26
C PRO A 8 1.14 3.90 -21.11
N SER A 9 0.10 4.67 -20.80
CA SER A 9 0.11 5.66 -19.75
C SER A 9 0.43 4.97 -18.44
N ASN A 10 1.62 5.21 -17.89
CA ASN A 10 2.15 4.65 -16.65
C ASN A 10 1.40 5.18 -15.40
N ARG A 11 0.07 5.05 -15.39
CA ARG A 11 -0.84 5.45 -14.29
C ARG A 11 -0.96 4.38 -13.20
N ASP A 12 -0.28 3.25 -13.38
CA ASP A 12 -0.18 2.14 -12.43
C ASP A 12 1.12 2.21 -11.61
N GLY A 13 1.41 3.41 -11.08
CA GLY A 13 2.55 3.64 -10.20
C GLY A 13 2.25 3.29 -8.74
N GLU A 14 3.31 3.05 -7.97
CA GLU A 14 3.24 2.91 -6.51
C GLU A 14 2.87 4.26 -5.88
N ALA A 15 1.80 4.27 -5.10
CA ALA A 15 1.38 5.40 -4.29
C ALA A 15 2.23 5.47 -3.02
N ILE A 16 2.52 6.70 -2.58
CA ILE A 16 3.13 6.92 -1.27
C ILE A 16 2.03 7.51 -0.41
N VAL A 17 1.69 6.82 0.66
CA VAL A 17 0.71 7.27 1.64
C VAL A 17 1.37 7.34 3.01
N ASP A 18 0.98 8.34 3.76
CA ASP A 18 1.29 8.49 5.18
C ASP A 18 0.17 7.81 5.95
N TYR A 19 0.50 6.77 6.70
CA TYR A 19 -0.47 5.97 7.43
C TYR A 19 -0.81 6.67 8.74
N LEU A 20 -2.09 6.98 8.97
CA LEU A 20 -2.60 7.62 10.19
C LEU A 20 -3.44 6.62 10.98
N ASP A 21 -3.83 6.99 12.20
CA ASP A 21 -4.53 6.11 13.16
C ASP A 21 -5.85 5.52 12.62
N ALA A 22 -6.62 6.33 11.88
CA ALA A 22 -7.91 5.93 11.31
C ALA A 22 -7.99 6.08 9.79
N GLU A 23 -7.05 6.78 9.17
CA GLU A 23 -7.03 7.12 7.74
C GLU A 23 -5.61 7.10 7.19
N PHE A 24 -5.43 7.44 5.93
CA PHE A 24 -4.10 7.61 5.34
C PHE A 24 -4.08 8.84 4.43
N ALA A 25 -3.01 9.61 4.49
CA ALA A 25 -2.83 10.78 3.64
C ALA A 25 -2.01 10.40 2.41
N VAL A 26 -2.56 10.60 1.21
CA VAL A 26 -1.83 10.32 -0.03
C VAL A 26 -0.78 11.41 -0.28
N VAL A 27 0.48 11.12 0.03
CA VAL A 27 1.62 12.01 -0.22
C VAL A 27 1.95 12.04 -1.72
N LYS A 28 1.92 10.88 -2.37
CA LYS A 28 2.15 10.73 -3.81
C LYS A 28 1.03 9.94 -4.48
N PRO A 29 0.39 10.48 -5.52
CA PRO A 29 -0.69 9.79 -6.22
C PRO A 29 -0.15 8.55 -6.93
N GLY A 30 -0.83 7.43 -6.73
CA GLY A 30 -0.56 6.15 -7.39
C GLY A 30 -1.79 5.24 -7.34
N ARG A 31 -1.66 4.01 -7.84
CA ARG A 31 -2.78 3.05 -7.90
C ARG A 31 -2.74 2.04 -6.76
N PHE A 32 -1.54 1.67 -6.33
CA PHE A 32 -1.33 0.65 -5.31
C PHE A 32 -0.18 1.03 -4.39
N VAL A 33 -0.19 0.52 -3.17
CA VAL A 33 0.95 0.51 -2.25
C VAL A 33 1.55 -0.89 -2.23
N ARG A 34 2.74 -1.06 -1.66
CA ARG A 34 3.40 -2.35 -1.60
C ARG A 34 3.38 -2.91 -0.18
N CYS A 35 3.06 -4.19 -0.07
CA CYS A 35 3.07 -4.89 1.20
C CYS A 35 4.50 -4.95 1.75
N ALA A 36 4.71 -4.53 3.00
CA ALA A 36 6.03 -4.59 3.62
C ALA A 36 6.51 -6.03 3.88
N VAL A 37 5.58 -6.96 4.07
CA VAL A 37 5.89 -8.37 4.39
C VAL A 37 6.03 -9.22 3.13
N THR A 38 5.06 -9.15 2.22
CA THR A 38 5.02 -10.01 1.02
C THR A 38 5.58 -9.32 -0.22
N GLY A 39 5.73 -8.00 -0.22
CA GLY A 39 6.11 -7.23 -1.41
C GLY A 39 5.03 -7.17 -2.49
N GLU A 40 3.81 -7.64 -2.22
CA GLU A 40 2.69 -7.65 -3.16
C GLU A 40 2.07 -6.26 -3.34
N LYS A 41 1.46 -6.02 -4.50
CA LYS A 41 0.78 -4.77 -4.82
C LYS A 41 -0.62 -4.76 -4.22
N ILE A 42 -0.91 -3.78 -3.39
CA ILE A 42 -2.19 -3.60 -2.70
C ILE A 42 -2.84 -2.35 -3.27
N ALA A 43 -3.96 -2.51 -3.98
CA ALA A 43 -4.71 -1.35 -4.45
C ALA A 43 -5.06 -0.44 -3.24
N LEU A 44 -4.93 0.88 -3.39
CA LEU A 44 -5.26 1.82 -2.31
C LEU A 44 -6.71 1.62 -1.80
N GLU A 45 -7.62 1.25 -2.70
CA GLU A 45 -9.03 0.95 -2.39
C GLU A 45 -9.20 -0.36 -1.61
N ALA A 46 -8.25 -1.28 -1.71
CA ALA A 46 -8.22 -2.56 -1.00
C ALA A 46 -7.35 -2.50 0.28
N LEU A 47 -6.63 -1.41 0.50
CA LEU A 47 -5.79 -1.21 1.67
C LEU A 47 -6.68 -1.09 2.92
N ARG A 48 -6.74 -2.18 3.68
CA ARG A 48 -7.50 -2.27 4.94
C ARG A 48 -6.64 -2.48 6.18
N TYR A 49 -5.40 -2.92 5.98
CA TYR A 49 -4.48 -3.25 7.06
C TYR A 49 -3.19 -2.49 6.88
N TRP A 50 -2.87 -1.62 7.84
CA TRP A 50 -1.62 -0.87 7.88
C TRP A 50 -1.18 -0.66 9.32
N ASN A 51 0.09 -0.34 9.52
CA ASN A 51 0.64 0.05 10.81
C ASN A 51 1.17 1.49 10.73
N VAL A 52 0.68 2.34 11.62
CA VAL A 52 1.05 3.76 11.76
C VAL A 52 2.45 3.91 12.37
N ASP A 53 2.79 3.07 13.34
CA ASP A 53 4.09 3.15 14.03
C ASP A 53 5.24 2.82 13.06
N LYS A 54 5.04 1.81 12.23
CA LYS A 54 6.05 1.33 11.28
C LYS A 54 5.90 1.93 9.87
N GLN A 55 4.80 2.63 9.59
CA GLN A 55 4.45 3.15 8.27
C GLN A 55 4.44 2.05 7.19
N GLU A 56 3.82 0.91 7.50
CA GLU A 56 3.82 -0.29 6.65
C GLU A 56 2.40 -0.69 6.25
N ALA A 57 2.17 -0.92 4.95
CA ALA A 57 0.94 -1.57 4.47
C ALA A 57 1.05 -3.09 4.45
N TYR A 58 -0.09 -3.74 4.67
CA TYR A 58 -0.23 -5.19 4.63
C TYR A 58 -1.35 -5.60 3.69
N ALA A 59 -1.08 -6.60 2.85
CA ALA A 59 -2.05 -7.07 1.86
C ALA A 59 -3.25 -7.77 2.49
N ASN A 60 -3.03 -8.41 3.64
CA ASN A 60 -4.01 -9.25 4.32
C ASN A 60 -3.71 -9.33 5.83
N ALA A 61 -4.70 -9.82 6.59
CA ALA A 61 -4.59 -9.97 8.03
C ALA A 61 -3.38 -10.82 8.46
N ALA A 62 -3.01 -11.86 7.70
CA ALA A 62 -1.84 -12.68 8.03
C ALA A 62 -0.53 -11.89 7.91
N ALA A 63 -0.37 -11.08 6.85
CA ALA A 63 0.79 -10.20 6.72
C ALA A 63 0.85 -9.16 7.86
N ALA A 64 -0.31 -8.57 8.22
CA ALA A 64 -0.40 -7.66 9.35
C ALA A 64 0.04 -8.35 10.65
N MET A 65 -0.47 -9.56 10.94
CA MET A 65 -0.07 -10.33 12.12
C MET A 65 1.43 -10.59 12.20
N ILE A 66 2.07 -10.88 11.07
CA ILE A 66 3.53 -11.06 10.99
C ILE A 66 4.25 -9.74 11.28
N GLY A 67 3.80 -8.63 10.68
CA GLY A 67 4.43 -7.30 10.81
C GLY A 67 4.21 -6.62 12.17
N PHE A 68 3.04 -6.80 12.77
CA PHE A 68 2.72 -6.36 14.14
C PHE A 68 3.44 -7.18 15.21
N GLY A 69 4.01 -8.33 14.83
CA GLY A 69 4.80 -9.15 15.75
C GLY A 69 4.05 -9.46 17.02
N LEU A 70 2.76 -9.83 16.90
CA LEU A 70 1.85 -10.20 17.99
C LEU A 70 2.48 -11.28 18.88
N LYS A 71 3.34 -10.84 19.80
CA LYS A 71 3.56 -11.45 21.09
C LYS A 71 2.51 -10.81 21.98
N SER A 72 1.42 -11.53 22.25
CA SER A 72 0.54 -11.18 23.36
C SER A 72 1.36 -10.99 24.64
N GLY A 73 1.12 -9.86 25.30
CA GLY A 73 1.60 -9.47 26.61
C GLY A 73 1.36 -7.97 26.67
N GLU A 74 0.45 -7.45 27.50
CA GLU A 74 0.21 -7.75 28.92
C GLU A 74 -1.15 -7.17 29.36
#